data_AF-A0A165C9Z2-F1
#
_entry.id   AF-A0A165C9Z2-F1
#
_cell.length_a   1.000
_cell.length_b   1.000
_cell.length_c   1.000
_cell.angle_alpha   90.00
_cell.angle_beta   90.00
_cell.angle_gamma   90.00
#
_symmetry.space_group_name_H-M   'P 1'
#
loop_
_entity.id
_entity.type
_entity.pdbx_description
1 polymer ?
#
loop_
_entity_poly.entity_id
_entity_poly.type
_entity_poly.pdbx_seq_one_letter_code
_entity_poly.pdbx_strand_id
1 'polypeptide(L)'
;MRVFFASIALITFCTAARAEATSLDDSDYNNLSYSPATVPAGLCESSQQYSASCAGQWWQEPATGNLNDTKTTHKTFGGGDKAPTLSFTFRGSNVTVYGVKSKNGARAIVKLDRLLRYINTTSIDGKYHVGRKLFSQSGLDPNVNHTVSIEFNTATYDKQSPGPDTHLRYLAIDVIRVDMPDPSDDPGDTEQDDNSSRSSSHTVQIALGTAGGISGAILFGARGHPSPHYNCHSLYTSPKQPQP
;
A
#
# COMPACT_ATOMS: atom_id res chain seq x y z
N MET A 1 33.24 54.60 18.16
CA MET A 1 32.17 53.76 18.75
C MET A 1 31.73 52.76 17.67
N ARG A 2 31.99 51.46 17.84
CA ARG A 2 31.56 50.41 16.89
C ARG A 2 30.55 49.52 17.61
N VAL A 3 29.31 49.52 17.12
CA VAL A 3 28.20 48.72 17.66
C VAL A 3 28.21 47.38 16.91
N PHE A 4 28.48 46.28 17.61
CA PHE A 4 28.35 44.93 17.08
C PHE A 4 26.92 44.45 17.31
N PHE A 5 26.13 44.29 16.24
CA PHE A 5 24.84 43.61 16.29
C PHE A 5 25.08 42.10 16.24
N ALA A 6 25.03 41.45 17.41
CA ALA A 6 25.03 40.00 17.51
C ALA A 6 23.67 39.47 17.03
N SER A 7 23.63 38.92 15.82
CA SER A 7 22.45 38.22 15.30
C SER A 7 22.37 36.84 15.95
N ILE A 8 21.47 36.69 16.92
CA ILE A 8 21.14 35.40 17.52
C ILE A 8 20.25 34.66 16.52
N ALA A 9 20.84 33.73 15.77
CA ALA A 9 20.09 32.80 14.94
C ALA A 9 19.38 31.81 15.87
N LEU A 10 18.06 31.97 16.03
CA LEU A 10 17.22 31.02 16.75
C LEU A 10 17.11 29.75 15.91
N ILE A 11 17.98 28.77 16.17
CA ILE A 11 17.89 27.45 15.53
C ILE A 11 16.74 26.71 16.18
N THR A 12 15.55 26.85 15.61
CA THR A 12 14.39 26.04 16.00
C THR A 12 14.60 24.64 15.44
N PHE A 13 15.04 23.73 16.30
CA PHE A 13 15.03 22.31 15.99
C PHE A 13 13.59 21.82 16.06
N CYS A 14 12.89 21.81 14.92
CA CYS A 14 11.66 21.04 14.80
C CYS A 14 12.03 19.55 14.84
N THR A 15 11.81 18.93 15.99
CA THR A 15 11.76 17.47 16.09
C THR A 15 10.52 17.01 15.34
N ALA A 16 10.68 16.62 14.08
CA ALA A 16 9.60 15.98 13.34
C ALA A 16 9.35 14.61 13.97
N ALA A 17 8.23 14.46 14.68
CA ALA A 17 7.73 13.16 15.10
C ALA A 17 7.61 12.28 13.85
N ARG A 18 8.22 11.09 13.90
CA ARG A 18 8.21 10.17 12.78
C ARG A 18 6.91 9.37 12.86
N ALA A 19 5.92 9.77 12.05
CA ALA A 19 4.70 9.00 11.88
C ALA A 19 5.05 7.55 11.49
N GLU A 20 4.50 6.58 12.22
CA GLU A 20 4.69 5.17 11.91
C GLU A 20 3.71 4.76 10.80
N ALA A 21 4.23 4.10 9.78
CA ALA A 21 3.41 3.63 8.67
C ALA A 21 2.61 2.40 9.10
N THR A 22 1.29 2.51 9.16
CA THR A 22 0.42 1.38 9.44
C THR A 22 -0.07 0.77 8.13
N SER A 23 -0.03 -0.55 8.06
CA SER A 23 -0.64 -1.30 6.98
C SER A 23 -2.12 -1.48 7.32
N LEU A 24 -3.01 -1.03 6.43
CA LEU A 24 -4.41 -1.45 6.46
C LEU A 24 -4.44 -2.84 5.80
N ASP A 25 -4.62 -3.86 6.62
CA ASP A 25 -4.73 -5.25 6.16
C ASP A 25 -6.19 -5.73 6.23
N ASP A 26 -6.44 -6.97 5.82
CA ASP A 26 -7.76 -7.60 5.88
C ASP A 26 -8.35 -7.65 7.29
N SER A 27 -7.52 -7.58 8.35
CA SER A 27 -8.02 -7.45 9.73
C SER A 27 -8.69 -6.10 9.99
N ASP A 28 -8.36 -5.08 9.19
CA ASP A 28 -8.93 -3.74 9.25
C ASP A 28 -10.15 -3.59 8.31
N TYR A 29 -10.78 -4.71 7.93
CA TYR A 29 -11.88 -4.78 6.97
C TYR A 29 -13.02 -3.78 7.23
N ASN A 30 -13.24 -3.41 8.49
CA ASN A 30 -14.25 -2.41 8.87
C ASN A 30 -14.00 -1.03 8.24
N ASN A 31 -12.78 -0.74 7.79
CA ASN A 31 -12.41 0.52 7.16
C ASN A 31 -12.47 0.47 5.63
N LEU A 32 -12.64 -0.71 5.04
CA LEU A 32 -12.75 -0.91 3.59
C LEU A 32 -14.22 -1.06 3.18
N SER A 33 -14.68 -0.25 2.25
CA SER A 33 -16.03 -0.31 1.68
C SER A 33 -15.98 -0.68 0.21
N TYR A 34 -16.73 -1.72 -0.16
CA TYR A 34 -16.84 -2.23 -1.52
C TYR A 34 -18.21 -1.90 -2.09
N SER A 35 -18.24 -1.42 -3.33
CA SER A 35 -19.47 -1.19 -4.08
C SER A 35 -19.33 -1.77 -5.50
N PRO A 36 -20.10 -2.82 -5.85
CA PRO A 36 -20.98 -3.60 -4.97
C PRO A 36 -20.20 -4.30 -3.84
N ALA A 37 -20.91 -4.76 -2.81
CA ALA A 37 -20.31 -5.51 -1.71
C ALA A 37 -19.57 -6.75 -2.23
N THR A 38 -18.55 -7.20 -1.50
CA THR A 38 -17.80 -8.39 -1.88
C THR A 38 -18.71 -9.61 -1.91
N VAL A 39 -18.54 -10.46 -2.93
CA VAL A 39 -19.19 -11.77 -2.94
C VAL A 39 -18.53 -12.72 -1.92
N PRO A 40 -19.25 -13.75 -1.46
CA PRO A 40 -18.67 -14.77 -0.58
C PRO A 40 -17.44 -15.45 -1.21
N ALA A 41 -16.50 -15.85 -0.36
CA ALA A 41 -15.33 -16.65 -0.76
C ALA A 41 -15.77 -17.92 -1.51
N GLY A 42 -14.96 -18.34 -2.48
CA GLY A 42 -15.21 -19.51 -3.34
C GLY A 42 -16.12 -19.26 -4.55
N LEU A 43 -16.95 -18.20 -4.57
CA LEU A 43 -17.91 -17.97 -5.66
C LEU A 43 -17.24 -17.48 -6.96
N CYS A 44 -16.25 -16.60 -6.82
CA CYS A 44 -15.56 -15.98 -7.96
C CYS A 44 -14.10 -16.40 -8.07
N GLU A 45 -13.70 -17.45 -7.36
CA GLU A 45 -12.32 -17.91 -7.35
C GLU A 45 -11.98 -18.76 -8.58
N SER A 46 -10.76 -18.60 -9.11
CA SER A 46 -10.00 -19.45 -10.06
C SER A 46 -10.73 -20.18 -11.21
N SER A 47 -11.73 -21.01 -10.92
CA SER A 47 -12.56 -21.71 -11.91
C SER A 47 -13.84 -20.98 -12.30
N GLN A 48 -14.38 -20.13 -11.41
CA GLN A 48 -15.67 -19.44 -11.60
C GLN A 48 -15.54 -17.93 -11.83
N GLN A 49 -14.31 -17.40 -11.80
CA GLN A 49 -14.02 -15.97 -12.01
C GLN A 49 -14.51 -15.43 -13.36
N TYR A 50 -14.78 -16.31 -14.33
CA TYR A 50 -15.27 -15.94 -15.67
C TYR A 50 -16.80 -15.96 -15.78
N SER A 51 -17.51 -16.32 -14.71
CA SER A 51 -18.96 -16.35 -14.71
C SER A 51 -19.54 -14.93 -14.78
N ALA A 52 -20.69 -14.80 -15.45
CA ALA A 52 -21.41 -13.52 -15.52
C ALA A 52 -21.80 -13.01 -14.12
N SER A 53 -21.97 -13.90 -13.13
CA SER A 53 -22.23 -13.55 -11.73
C SER A 53 -21.09 -12.80 -11.04
N CYS A 54 -19.86 -12.91 -11.55
CA CYS A 54 -18.69 -12.23 -10.99
C CYS A 54 -18.38 -10.89 -11.68
N ALA A 55 -19.03 -10.62 -12.81
CA ALA A 55 -18.80 -9.40 -13.56
C ALA A 55 -19.22 -8.17 -12.75
N GLY A 56 -18.28 -7.24 -12.56
CA GLY A 56 -18.50 -6.04 -11.74
C GLY A 56 -18.57 -6.29 -10.24
N GLN A 57 -18.24 -7.48 -9.75
CA GLN A 57 -18.21 -7.79 -8.31
C GLN A 57 -16.78 -7.71 -7.75
N TRP A 58 -16.67 -7.49 -6.45
CA TRP A 58 -15.41 -7.69 -5.71
C TRP A 58 -15.39 -9.07 -5.08
N TRP A 59 -14.23 -9.70 -5.05
CA TRP A 59 -14.01 -10.93 -4.29
C TRP A 59 -12.58 -10.96 -3.76
N GLN A 60 -12.33 -11.94 -2.91
CA GLN A 60 -11.06 -12.13 -2.23
C GLN A 60 -10.42 -13.43 -2.69
N GLU A 61 -9.11 -13.41 -2.90
CA GLU A 61 -8.33 -14.60 -3.20
C GLU A 61 -7.00 -14.56 -2.44
N PRO A 62 -6.49 -15.71 -1.96
CA PRO A 62 -5.14 -15.79 -1.45
C PRO A 62 -4.13 -15.24 -2.48
N ALA A 63 -3.15 -14.48 -2.01
CA ALA A 63 -2.10 -13.94 -2.85
C ALA A 63 -1.25 -15.08 -3.45
N THR A 64 -1.59 -15.54 -4.66
CA THR A 64 -0.82 -16.60 -5.33
C THR A 64 0.50 -16.05 -5.87
N GLY A 65 1.62 -16.46 -5.30
CA GLY A 65 2.96 -16.18 -5.83
C GLY A 65 4.03 -16.05 -4.75
N ASN A 66 4.64 -17.17 -4.34
CA ASN A 66 5.88 -17.31 -3.54
C ASN A 66 6.04 -16.47 -2.25
N LEU A 67 5.05 -15.69 -1.85
CA LEU A 67 5.02 -15.09 -0.53
C LEU A 67 4.37 -16.14 0.38
N ASN A 68 5.12 -16.65 1.35
CA ASN A 68 4.64 -17.52 2.44
C ASN A 68 3.65 -16.80 3.37
N ASP A 69 2.85 -15.89 2.82
CA ASP A 69 2.10 -14.88 3.52
C ASP A 69 0.62 -15.17 3.28
N THR A 70 -0.13 -15.25 4.37
CA THR A 70 -1.59 -15.43 4.44
C THR A 70 -2.36 -14.22 3.90
N LYS A 71 -1.76 -13.46 2.98
CA LYS A 71 -2.28 -12.21 2.45
C LYS A 71 -3.38 -12.49 1.44
N THR A 72 -4.46 -11.72 1.54
CA THR A 72 -5.55 -11.77 0.58
C THR A 72 -5.38 -10.64 -0.42
N THR A 73 -5.71 -10.92 -1.66
CA THR A 73 -5.86 -9.91 -2.71
C THR A 73 -7.33 -9.67 -2.97
N HIS A 74 -7.71 -8.40 -3.05
CA HIS A 74 -9.06 -7.96 -3.39
C HIS A 74 -9.15 -7.75 -4.89
N LYS A 75 -9.90 -8.61 -5.56
CA LYS A 75 -9.98 -8.68 -7.01
C LYS A 75 -11.33 -8.20 -7.52
N THR A 76 -11.30 -7.59 -8.69
CA THR A 76 -12.50 -7.29 -9.47
C THR A 76 -12.18 -7.30 -10.97
N PHE A 77 -13.21 -7.48 -11.78
CA PHE A 77 -13.17 -7.17 -13.21
C PHE A 77 -14.45 -6.44 -13.62
N GLY A 78 -14.40 -5.73 -14.74
CA GLY A 78 -15.54 -4.99 -15.28
C GLY A 78 -16.68 -5.91 -15.76
N GLY A 79 -17.69 -5.31 -16.39
CA GLY A 79 -18.78 -6.07 -17.05
C GLY A 79 -20.13 -6.03 -16.36
N GLY A 80 -20.23 -5.42 -15.17
CA GLY A 80 -21.53 -5.04 -14.57
C GLY A 80 -22.05 -3.69 -15.07
N ASP A 81 -23.26 -3.32 -14.64
CA ASP A 81 -23.89 -2.03 -14.95
C ASP A 81 -23.18 -0.84 -14.29
N LYS A 82 -22.44 -1.10 -13.21
CA LYS A 82 -21.69 -0.11 -12.44
C LYS A 82 -20.23 -0.49 -12.35
N ALA A 83 -19.36 0.52 -12.26
CA ALA A 83 -17.94 0.32 -12.05
C ALA A 83 -17.70 -0.16 -10.60
N PRO A 84 -17.13 -1.36 -10.39
CA PRO A 84 -16.76 -1.81 -9.05
C PRO A 84 -15.76 -0.84 -8.43
N THR A 85 -16.03 -0.46 -7.19
CA THR A 85 -15.28 0.54 -6.44
C THR A 85 -14.90 0.00 -5.06
N LEU A 86 -13.65 0.23 -4.66
CA LEU A 86 -13.16 0.05 -3.30
C LEU A 86 -12.88 1.43 -2.71
N SER A 87 -13.33 1.71 -1.50
CA SER A 87 -13.09 2.99 -0.84
C SER A 87 -12.74 2.83 0.63
N PHE A 88 -11.97 3.77 1.16
CA PHE A 88 -11.61 3.82 2.57
C PHE A 88 -11.29 5.26 2.97
N THR A 89 -11.40 5.54 4.26
CA THR A 89 -11.04 6.84 4.85
C THR A 89 -9.92 6.66 5.85
N PHE A 90 -8.97 7.58 5.88
CA PHE A 90 -7.84 7.56 6.82
C PHE A 90 -7.47 8.98 7.27
N ARG A 91 -6.76 9.10 8.39
CA ARG A 91 -6.03 10.31 8.78
C ARG A 91 -4.55 10.04 8.66
N GLY A 92 -3.83 10.89 7.96
CA GLY A 92 -2.43 10.63 7.69
C GLY A 92 -1.83 11.52 6.62
N SER A 93 -0.51 11.64 6.65
CA SER A 93 0.21 12.50 5.70
C SER A 93 0.53 11.81 4.37
N ASN A 94 0.49 10.48 4.35
CA ASN A 94 0.85 9.67 3.18
C ASN A 94 -0.09 8.48 3.02
N VAL A 95 -0.34 8.11 1.77
CA VAL A 95 -1.02 6.85 1.39
C VAL A 95 -0.29 6.20 0.23
N THR A 96 -0.16 4.87 0.29
CA THR A 96 0.40 4.07 -0.81
C THR A 96 -0.46 2.83 -1.02
N VAL A 97 -0.87 2.61 -2.26
CA VAL A 97 -1.66 1.45 -2.67
C VAL A 97 -0.75 0.49 -3.43
N TYR A 98 -0.67 -0.74 -2.95
CA TYR A 98 -0.01 -1.85 -3.59
C TYR A 98 -1.05 -2.81 -4.18
N GLY A 99 -0.67 -3.48 -5.24
CA GLY A 99 -1.51 -4.48 -5.87
C GLY A 99 -0.74 -5.34 -6.83
N VAL A 100 -1.48 -5.94 -7.74
CA VAL A 100 -0.93 -6.90 -8.69
C VAL A 100 -0.83 -6.28 -10.07
N LYS A 101 0.26 -6.54 -10.77
CA LYS A 101 0.35 -6.33 -12.22
C LYS A 101 0.38 -7.66 -12.97
N SER A 102 -0.39 -7.80 -14.05
CA SER A 102 -0.48 -9.03 -14.83
C SER A 102 -0.66 -8.76 -16.33
N LYS A 103 -0.48 -9.76 -17.21
CA LYS A 103 -0.82 -9.63 -18.65
C LYS A 103 -2.25 -9.14 -18.90
N ASN A 104 -3.14 -9.50 -17.99
CA ASN A 104 -4.56 -9.21 -18.02
C ASN A 104 -4.90 -8.06 -17.06
N GLY A 105 -3.98 -7.15 -16.79
CA GLY A 105 -4.25 -6.02 -15.91
C GLY A 105 -5.26 -5.02 -16.50
N ALA A 106 -6.05 -4.42 -15.62
CA ALA A 106 -7.01 -3.37 -15.94
C ALA A 106 -6.42 -1.96 -15.83
N ARG A 107 -7.23 -0.98 -16.25
CA ARG A 107 -7.05 0.41 -15.81
C ARG A 107 -8.05 0.70 -14.70
N ALA A 108 -7.65 1.57 -13.78
CA ALA A 108 -8.51 2.04 -12.72
C ALA A 108 -8.32 3.54 -12.49
N ILE A 109 -9.29 4.15 -11.82
CA ILE A 109 -9.30 5.55 -11.45
C ILE A 109 -9.17 5.60 -9.93
N VAL A 110 -8.10 6.23 -9.45
CA VAL A 110 -7.92 6.54 -8.03
C VAL A 110 -8.36 7.98 -7.81
N LYS A 111 -9.37 8.16 -6.95
CA LYS A 111 -9.84 9.45 -6.45
C LYS A 111 -9.35 9.58 -5.01
N LEU A 112 -8.62 10.65 -4.71
CA LEU A 112 -8.16 10.99 -3.36
C LEU A 112 -8.60 12.42 -3.09
N ASP A 113 -9.62 12.59 -2.24
CA ASP A 113 -10.30 13.86 -2.02
C ASP A 113 -10.74 14.51 -3.36
N ARG A 114 -10.07 15.59 -3.79
CA ARG A 114 -10.32 16.29 -5.06
C ARG A 114 -9.36 15.90 -6.18
N LEU A 115 -8.38 15.03 -5.90
CA LEU A 115 -7.40 14.55 -6.86
C LEU A 115 -7.91 13.33 -7.61
N LEU A 116 -7.65 13.29 -8.90
CA LEU A 116 -7.95 12.16 -9.77
C LEU A 116 -6.67 11.67 -10.46
N ARG A 117 -6.45 10.36 -10.44
CA ARG A 117 -5.31 9.68 -11.07
C ARG A 117 -5.76 8.41 -11.78
N TYR A 118 -5.16 8.13 -12.93
CA TYR A 118 -5.36 6.88 -13.65
C TYR A 118 -4.19 5.94 -13.36
N ILE A 119 -4.49 4.68 -13.04
CA ILE A 119 -3.50 3.63 -12.86
C ILE A 119 -3.69 2.52 -13.90
N ASN A 120 -2.60 1.83 -14.24
CA ASN A 120 -2.60 0.69 -15.15
C ASN A 120 -1.89 -0.49 -14.49
N THR A 121 -2.62 -1.59 -14.31
CA THR A 121 -2.12 -2.83 -13.71
C THR A 121 -1.65 -3.84 -14.75
N THR A 122 -1.54 -3.45 -16.03
CA THR A 122 -0.95 -4.32 -17.06
C THR A 122 0.54 -4.48 -16.81
N SER A 123 1.03 -5.72 -16.79
CA SER A 123 2.46 -6.01 -16.74
C SER A 123 3.09 -5.91 -18.12
N ILE A 124 4.26 -5.28 -18.18
CA ILE A 124 5.01 -5.06 -19.43
C ILE A 124 5.58 -6.39 -19.96
N ASP A 125 6.01 -7.27 -19.07
CA ASP A 125 6.58 -8.59 -19.42
C ASP A 125 5.53 -9.71 -19.54
N GLY A 126 4.24 -9.37 -19.39
CA GLY A 126 3.15 -10.33 -19.38
C GLY A 126 3.11 -11.29 -18.17
N LYS A 127 4.00 -11.12 -17.18
CA LYS A 127 4.02 -11.97 -15.98
C LYS A 127 3.14 -11.40 -14.87
N TYR A 128 2.87 -12.24 -13.88
CA TYR A 128 2.13 -11.89 -12.67
C TYR A 128 3.09 -11.38 -11.59
N HIS A 129 2.87 -10.16 -11.10
CA HIS A 129 3.71 -9.50 -10.10
C HIS A 129 2.85 -8.97 -8.95
N VAL A 130 3.02 -9.51 -7.75
CA VAL A 130 2.34 -9.07 -6.50
C VAL A 130 3.15 -7.95 -5.83
N GLY A 131 2.53 -7.20 -4.90
CA GLY A 131 3.22 -6.18 -4.10
C GLY A 131 3.76 -5.00 -4.91
N ARG A 132 3.19 -4.72 -6.09
CA ARG A 132 3.62 -3.60 -6.94
C ARG A 132 2.92 -2.33 -6.49
N LYS A 133 3.70 -1.26 -6.27
CA LYS A 133 3.15 0.07 -6.02
C LYS A 133 2.34 0.55 -7.22
N LEU A 134 1.05 0.79 -7.00
CA LEU A 134 0.10 1.24 -8.03
C LEU A 134 -0.15 2.74 -7.95
N PHE A 135 -0.26 3.26 -6.72
CA PHE A 135 -0.51 4.66 -6.44
C PHE A 135 0.20 5.06 -5.14
N SER A 136 0.59 6.33 -5.04
CA SER A 136 1.12 6.92 -3.81
C SER A 136 0.89 8.42 -3.83
N GLN A 137 0.51 8.97 -2.68
CA GLN A 137 0.40 10.40 -2.46
C GLN A 137 0.99 10.73 -1.10
N SER A 138 1.78 11.81 -1.05
CA SER A 138 2.39 12.34 0.16
C SER A 138 2.05 13.81 0.37
N GLY A 139 2.38 14.33 1.55
CA GLY A 139 2.16 15.74 1.90
C GLY A 139 0.68 16.08 2.09
N LEU A 140 -0.10 15.10 2.53
CA LEU A 140 -1.48 15.29 2.97
C LEU A 140 -1.51 15.90 4.38
N ASP A 141 -2.63 16.51 4.76
CA ASP A 141 -2.79 17.09 6.10
C ASP A 141 -3.11 15.97 7.10
N PRO A 142 -2.20 15.62 8.02
CA PRO A 142 -2.41 14.50 8.93
C PRO A 142 -3.62 14.69 9.86
N ASN A 143 -4.13 15.92 10.01
CA ASN A 143 -5.25 16.24 10.89
C ASN A 143 -6.62 16.15 10.20
N VAL A 144 -6.66 15.89 8.89
CA VAL A 144 -7.89 15.82 8.10
C VAL A 144 -8.18 14.37 7.72
N ASN A 145 -9.48 14.03 7.65
CA ASN A 145 -9.92 12.76 7.08
C ASN A 145 -9.77 12.82 5.55
N HIS A 146 -8.95 11.95 5.01
CA HIS A 146 -8.76 11.75 3.58
C HIS A 146 -9.57 10.54 3.10
N THR A 147 -10.23 10.66 1.95
CA THR A 147 -10.99 9.56 1.36
C THR A 147 -10.35 9.12 0.06
N VAL A 148 -10.01 7.83 -0.03
CA VAL A 148 -9.53 7.18 -1.25
C VAL A 148 -10.65 6.31 -1.81
N SER A 149 -10.84 6.40 -3.12
CA SER A 149 -11.73 5.54 -3.89
C SER A 149 -10.97 5.02 -5.11
N ILE A 150 -10.92 3.71 -5.28
CA ILE A 150 -10.32 3.02 -6.42
C ILE A 150 -11.44 2.39 -7.22
N GLU A 151 -11.70 2.93 -8.40
CA GLU A 151 -12.80 2.55 -9.28
C GLU A 151 -12.26 1.86 -10.53
N PHE A 152 -12.82 0.69 -10.88
CA PHE A 152 -12.47 0.00 -12.11
C PHE A 152 -12.89 0.84 -13.34
N ASN A 153 -11.98 1.04 -14.30
CA ASN A 153 -12.32 1.77 -15.52
C ASN A 153 -13.03 0.86 -16.53
N THR A 154 -14.36 0.94 -16.57
CA THR A 154 -15.21 0.13 -17.47
C THR A 154 -14.93 0.36 -18.96
N ALA A 155 -14.33 1.49 -19.36
CA ALA A 155 -13.93 1.71 -20.75
C ALA A 155 -12.80 0.78 -21.21
N THR A 156 -12.11 0.11 -20.26
CA THR A 156 -11.10 -0.92 -20.59
C THR A 156 -11.65 -2.33 -20.68
N TYR A 157 -12.96 -2.47 -20.46
CA TYR A 157 -13.66 -3.74 -20.59
C TYR A 157 -14.17 -3.91 -22.01
N ASP A 158 -13.54 -4.79 -22.77
CA ASP A 158 -14.05 -5.20 -24.08
C ASP A 158 -15.25 -6.13 -23.89
N LYS A 159 -16.46 -5.57 -24.04
CA LYS A 159 -17.73 -6.31 -23.95
C LYS A 159 -17.92 -7.37 -25.05
N GLN A 160 -17.01 -7.45 -26.04
CA GLN A 160 -17.27 -8.09 -27.33
C GLN A 160 -16.85 -9.55 -27.47
N SER A 161 -16.21 -10.17 -26.49
CA SER A 161 -15.99 -11.62 -26.55
C SER A 161 -16.65 -12.26 -25.33
N PRO A 162 -17.56 -13.22 -25.53
CA PRO A 162 -18.00 -14.18 -24.52
C PRO A 162 -17.45 -15.57 -24.85
N GLY A 163 -16.14 -15.65 -25.13
CA GLY A 163 -15.42 -16.90 -25.36
C GLY A 163 -14.55 -17.28 -24.15
N PRO A 164 -14.16 -18.55 -24.00
CA PRO A 164 -13.29 -19.01 -22.90
C PRO A 164 -11.91 -18.30 -22.87
N ASP A 165 -11.52 -17.67 -23.97
CA ASP A 165 -10.25 -16.92 -24.12
C ASP A 165 -10.39 -15.41 -23.92
N THR A 166 -11.51 -14.95 -23.37
CA THR A 166 -11.77 -13.52 -23.21
C THR A 166 -10.73 -12.81 -22.36
N HIS A 167 -10.27 -11.67 -22.89
CA HIS A 167 -9.33 -10.74 -22.28
C HIS A 167 -9.94 -10.01 -21.09
N LEU A 168 -10.47 -10.73 -20.10
CA LEU A 168 -10.91 -10.13 -18.85
C LEU A 168 -9.73 -9.37 -18.26
N ARG A 169 -9.98 -8.08 -18.01
CA ARG A 169 -9.01 -7.19 -17.40
C ARG A 169 -9.30 -7.12 -15.91
N TYR A 170 -8.32 -7.45 -15.09
CA TYR A 170 -8.46 -7.54 -13.64
C TYR A 170 -7.78 -6.37 -12.94
N LEU A 171 -8.47 -5.84 -11.95
CA LEU A 171 -7.89 -5.02 -10.91
C LEU A 171 -7.74 -5.89 -9.68
N ALA A 172 -6.54 -5.89 -9.08
CA ALA A 172 -6.26 -6.65 -7.88
C ALA A 172 -5.43 -5.77 -6.94
N ILE A 173 -6.00 -5.47 -5.78
CA ILE A 173 -5.39 -4.69 -4.70
C ILE A 173 -4.88 -5.67 -3.64
N ASP A 174 -3.68 -5.43 -3.16
CA ASP A 174 -2.98 -6.32 -2.23
C ASP A 174 -2.96 -5.67 -0.84
N VAL A 175 -2.16 -4.62 -0.69
CA VAL A 175 -1.99 -3.91 0.58
C VAL A 175 -2.18 -2.42 0.39
N ILE A 176 -2.84 -1.79 1.36
CA ILE A 176 -2.92 -0.33 1.48
C ILE A 176 -2.09 0.08 2.70
N ARG A 177 -1.20 1.06 2.53
CA ARG A 177 -0.41 1.62 3.63
C ARG A 177 -0.74 3.08 3.81
N VAL A 178 -0.94 3.49 5.06
CA VAL A 178 -1.20 4.88 5.45
C VAL A 178 -0.26 5.24 6.59
N ASP A 179 0.30 6.45 6.56
CA ASP A 179 1.08 6.95 7.69
C ASP A 179 0.11 7.59 8.66
N MET A 180 -0.15 6.94 9.79
CA MET A 180 -1.07 7.49 10.80
C MET A 180 -0.33 8.43 11.74
N PRO A 181 -0.95 9.55 12.18
CA PRO A 181 -0.42 10.31 13.30
C PRO A 181 -0.34 9.40 14.53
N ASP A 182 0.72 9.57 15.33
CA ASP A 182 0.88 8.84 16.57
C ASP A 182 -0.31 9.17 17.48
N PRO A 183 -1.07 8.19 18.00
CA PRO A 183 -2.20 8.47 18.88
C PRO A 183 -1.78 9.16 20.19
N SER A 184 -0.49 9.17 20.55
CA SER A 184 0.03 9.92 21.69
C SER A 184 0.21 11.42 21.44
N ASP A 185 0.10 11.87 20.18
CA ASP A 185 0.16 13.29 19.81
C ASP A 185 -1.22 13.99 19.93
N ASP A 186 -2.18 13.43 20.68
CA ASP A 186 -3.47 14.10 20.93
C ASP A 186 -3.25 15.41 21.69
N PRO A 187 -3.50 16.60 21.09
CA PRO A 187 -3.36 17.87 21.78
C PRO A 187 -4.46 18.11 22.84
N GLY A 188 -5.26 17.09 23.16
CA GLY A 188 -6.40 17.13 24.08
C GLY A 188 -6.06 17.11 25.56
N ASP A 189 -4.87 16.68 25.97
CA ASP A 189 -4.44 16.75 27.37
C ASP A 189 -3.87 18.14 27.64
N THR A 190 -4.78 19.13 27.70
CA THR A 190 -4.49 20.32 28.51
C THR A 190 -4.42 19.83 29.95
N GLU A 191 -3.20 19.49 30.37
CA GLU A 191 -2.81 19.24 31.74
C GLU A 191 -3.35 20.39 32.59
N GLN A 192 -4.49 20.14 33.23
CA GLN A 192 -5.03 21.00 34.25
C GLN A 192 -4.07 20.86 35.44
N ASP A 193 -3.16 21.82 35.56
CA ASP A 193 -2.21 21.98 36.67
C ASP A 193 -2.97 22.01 38.01
N ASP A 194 -3.29 20.84 38.55
CA ASP A 194 -3.61 20.70 39.97
C ASP A 194 -2.28 20.77 40.73
N ASN A 195 -1.91 22.02 41.00
CA ASN A 195 -0.90 22.48 41.93
C ASN A 195 -1.10 21.84 43.32
N SER A 196 -0.60 20.61 43.49
CA SER A 196 -0.43 19.98 44.80
C SER A 196 1.05 19.68 45.04
N SER A 197 1.68 20.62 45.73
CA SER A 197 3.03 20.54 46.26
C SER A 197 3.26 19.26 47.08
N ARG A 198 4.05 18.32 46.55
CA ARG A 198 4.73 17.30 47.35
C ARG A 198 6.20 17.16 46.96
N SER A 199 6.99 17.95 47.67
CA SER A 199 8.45 17.88 47.78
C SER A 199 8.93 16.45 48.04
N SER A 200 9.63 15.87 47.07
CA SER A 200 10.44 14.66 47.24
C SER A 200 11.84 14.94 46.68
N SER A 201 12.76 15.27 47.58
CA SER A 201 14.18 15.44 47.30
C SER A 201 14.78 14.11 46.83
N HIS A 202 15.26 14.05 45.58
CA HIS A 202 16.16 12.99 45.11
C HIS A 202 17.40 13.62 44.48
N THR A 203 18.53 13.41 45.16
CA THR A 203 19.87 13.78 44.74
C THR A 203 20.27 12.96 43.51
N VAL A 204 20.52 13.62 42.38
CA VAL A 204 21.13 13.00 41.19
C VAL A 204 22.62 13.36 41.15
N GLN A 205 23.48 12.36 41.25
CA GLN A 205 24.91 12.51 41.00
C GLN A 205 25.18 12.58 39.49
N ILE A 206 25.89 13.62 39.07
CA ILE A 206 26.36 13.80 37.69
C ILE A 206 27.75 13.19 37.58
N ALA A 207 27.88 12.10 36.83
CA ALA A 207 29.17 11.55 36.42
C ALA A 207 29.61 12.23 35.11
N LEU A 208 30.68 13.03 35.19
CA LEU A 208 31.39 13.59 34.05
C LEU A 208 32.24 12.49 33.39
N GLY A 209 31.76 11.95 32.27
CA GLY A 209 32.54 11.08 31.38
C GLY A 209 33.18 11.90 30.26
N THR A 210 34.50 11.91 30.22
CA THR A 210 35.32 12.50 29.16
C THR A 210 35.15 11.74 27.84
N ALA A 211 34.64 12.42 26.81
CA ALA A 211 34.61 11.90 25.44
C ALA A 211 35.93 12.23 24.72
N GLY A 212 36.83 11.25 24.68
CA GLY A 212 37.92 11.19 23.71
C GLY A 212 37.40 10.66 22.38
N GLY A 213 37.79 11.30 21.28
CA GLY A 213 37.36 10.94 19.92
C GLY A 213 37.98 9.64 19.40
N ILE A 214 37.53 9.24 18.21
CA ILE A 214 38.30 8.68 17.09
C ILE A 214 37.37 8.74 15.87
N SER A 215 37.74 9.56 14.88
CA SER A 215 37.19 9.50 13.53
C SER A 215 37.83 8.33 12.79
N GLY A 216 37.06 7.28 12.51
CA GLY A 216 37.46 6.17 11.65
C GLY A 216 36.66 6.19 10.36
N ALA A 217 37.27 6.64 9.26
CA ALA A 217 36.75 6.47 7.92
C ALA A 217 36.84 5.00 7.52
N ILE A 218 35.70 4.36 7.26
CA ILE A 218 35.66 3.00 6.73
C ILE A 218 35.29 3.08 5.25
N LEU A 219 36.30 2.83 4.42
CA LEU A 219 36.22 2.64 2.98
C LEU A 219 35.90 1.14 2.75
N PHE A 220 34.70 0.80 2.27
CA PHE A 220 34.43 -0.57 1.79
C PHE A 220 34.35 -0.61 0.27
N GLY A 221 35.28 -1.38 -0.29
CA GLY A 221 35.45 -1.61 -1.71
C GLY A 221 34.36 -2.50 -2.31
N ALA A 222 34.09 -2.23 -3.58
CA ALA A 222 33.28 -3.06 -4.45
C ALA A 222 33.96 -4.42 -4.72
N ARG A 223 33.20 -5.50 -4.59
CA ARG A 223 33.51 -6.79 -5.21
C ARG A 223 32.26 -7.31 -5.91
N GLY A 224 32.37 -7.39 -7.24
CA GLY A 224 31.41 -8.09 -8.09
C GLY A 224 31.42 -9.59 -7.85
N HIS A 225 30.26 -10.20 -8.06
CA HIS A 225 30.12 -11.63 -8.30
C HIS A 225 29.13 -11.82 -9.46
N PRO A 226 29.48 -12.61 -10.50
CA PRO A 226 28.55 -13.00 -11.54
C PRO A 226 27.64 -14.12 -11.03
N SER A 227 26.32 -13.96 -11.18
CA SER A 227 25.35 -15.03 -10.94
C SER A 227 25.28 -15.98 -12.13
N PRO A 228 25.14 -17.31 -11.91
CA PRO A 228 25.03 -18.29 -12.96
C PRO A 228 23.64 -18.31 -13.60
N HIS A 229 23.61 -18.52 -14.92
CA HIS A 229 22.43 -18.86 -15.70
C HIS A 229 21.96 -20.28 -15.34
N TYR A 230 20.71 -20.43 -14.91
CA TYR A 230 20.02 -21.72 -14.89
C TYR A 230 18.96 -21.74 -16.01
N ASN A 231 19.22 -22.60 -17.00
CA ASN A 231 18.30 -22.96 -18.06
C ASN A 231 17.47 -24.15 -17.59
N CYS A 232 16.19 -23.95 -17.28
CA CYS A 232 15.24 -25.04 -17.08
C CYS A 232 14.35 -25.15 -18.33
N HIS A 233 14.76 -26.00 -19.27
CA HIS A 233 13.87 -26.55 -20.28
C HIS A 233 12.96 -27.58 -19.60
N SER A 234 11.66 -27.33 -19.54
CA SER A 234 10.66 -28.36 -19.25
C SER A 234 9.89 -28.64 -20.53
N LEU A 235 10.18 -29.78 -21.15
CA LEU A 235 9.40 -30.34 -22.25
C LEU A 235 8.21 -31.08 -21.63
N TYR A 236 7.04 -30.46 -21.66
CA TYR A 236 5.78 -31.16 -21.40
C TYR A 236 5.21 -31.62 -22.75
N THR A 237 5.29 -32.93 -23.00
CA THR A 237 4.57 -33.59 -24.10
C THR A 237 3.12 -33.82 -23.67
N SER A 238 2.18 -33.35 -24.49
CA SER A 238 0.75 -33.50 -24.27
C SER A 238 0.27 -34.91 -24.70
N PRO A 239 -0.60 -35.60 -23.93
CA PRO A 239 -1.18 -36.86 -24.36
C PRO A 239 -2.30 -36.62 -25.38
N LYS A 240 -2.18 -37.34 -26.50
CA LYS A 240 -3.12 -37.37 -27.63
C LYS A 240 -4.45 -38.00 -27.16
N GLN A 241 -5.56 -37.25 -27.20
CA GLN A 241 -6.89 -37.83 -27.01
C GLN A 241 -7.29 -38.70 -28.22
N PRO A 242 -8.04 -39.79 -28.01
CA PRO A 242 -8.68 -40.53 -29.09
C PRO A 242 -9.89 -39.76 -29.62
N GLN A 243 -9.98 -39.61 -30.94
CA GLN A 243 -11.21 -39.17 -31.60
C GLN A 243 -12.18 -40.34 -31.80
N PRO A 244 -13.50 -40.10 -31.77
CA PRO A 244 -14.49 -41.02 -32.31
C PRO A 244 -14.47 -41.08 -33.84
#